data_AF-A0AAU7RP43-F1
#
_entry.id   AF-A0AAU7RP43-F1
#
_cell.length_a   1.000
_cell.length_b   1.000
_cell.length_c   1.000
_cell.angle_alpha   90.00
_cell.angle_beta   90.00
_cell.angle_gamma   90.00
#
_symmetry.space_group_name_H-M   'P 1'
#
loop_
_entity.id
_entity.type
_entity.pdbx_description
1 polymer ?
#
loop_
_entity_poly.entity_id
_entity_poly.type
_entity_poly.pdbx_seq_one_letter_code
_entity_poly.pdbx_strand_id
1 'polypeptide(L)'
;MNQSPAHASADASAASHVLAQAETLTGAGRYEEAIHLLLSARELVSREPVMCNMLGFLLLQVGRPQDAVLWFEAALGLKPDYIQALSGLGTAYQSSGDLVRALRCYDRVVAAQPDDAASWYHQGFVLQELGRSVEALSSLDRAISFKSDFSPALAKRGEVIESLSNMPEAMQAALRSCHQSPEDVRSWSQLGDLLQKYRDFDKAIAAYDKGLSRFPGDFRCLCNKAQALEAMGRYREALATAQQALRVEPSDRDALVLCGKLELKFGNLAAAHICFQIIAEMGVVRNYPAAKKPAKFRALLLFSPEAGNTPYEDLIRDSCFDTEVLFVLRNYRNDPQDCSDRVDVVVNLVSETDFGLDVMASAIDVADSLRRPVVNHPRLMLATDRESISRRLTSVADAVMPATIRIEARDLRRRVRDGDTSSFPLIVRHAGKHGGDMMELAGDADALLRFAEEAGEQTLYLTDFVNYSSPDGLFRKYRFIFVGDQILPYHLAIGDGWKVHHASTRMASVEWMRREEEAFLNEPARIFGAKGMAALDAIRRQIGLDYFGIDCSLDSEGRMVIFEVNASMLIHLHNAGFEYKTPHVHRIKQAFELLLERRANEYRSWISTTGATRARSA
;
A
#
# COMPACT_ATOMS: atom_id res chain seq x y z
N MET A 1 19.32 10.82 58.36
CA MET A 1 19.18 12.01 59.23
C MET A 1 17.85 11.89 59.94
N ASN A 2 17.85 11.65 61.25
CA ASN A 2 16.63 11.61 62.07
C ASN A 2 16.02 13.02 62.10
N GLN A 3 14.86 13.20 61.48
CA GLN A 3 14.05 14.39 61.68
C GLN A 3 13.55 14.40 63.13
N SER A 4 13.72 15.53 63.82
CA SER A 4 13.25 15.72 65.20
C SER A 4 11.73 15.52 65.28
N PRO A 5 11.19 14.88 66.34
CA PRO A 5 9.74 14.69 66.51
C PRO A 5 8.94 16.01 66.50
N ALA A 6 9.58 17.15 66.77
CA ALA A 6 8.97 18.47 66.65
C ALA A 6 8.73 18.90 65.19
N HIS A 7 9.59 18.50 64.25
CA HIS A 7 9.41 18.79 62.82
C HIS A 7 8.31 17.92 62.20
N ALA A 8 8.25 16.63 62.55
CA ALA A 8 7.20 15.73 62.08
C ALA A 8 5.80 16.15 62.57
N SER A 9 5.70 16.69 63.79
CA SER A 9 4.45 17.23 64.34
C SER A 9 4.00 18.53 63.66
N ALA A 10 4.94 19.40 63.27
CA ALA A 10 4.65 20.65 62.57
C ALA A 10 4.20 20.39 61.12
N ASP A 11 4.87 19.47 60.43
CA ASP A 11 4.53 19.07 59.06
C ASP A 11 3.15 18.39 58.99
N ALA A 12 2.80 17.53 59.96
CA ALA A 12 1.47 16.91 60.03
C ALA A 12 0.34 17.93 60.28
N SER A 13 0.60 18.95 61.10
CA SER A 13 -0.34 20.05 61.33
C SER A 13 -0.50 20.94 60.09
N ALA A 14 0.59 21.20 59.37
CA ALA A 14 0.58 21.95 58.12
C ALA A 14 -0.15 21.18 57.01
N ALA A 15 0.08 19.87 56.87
CA ALA A 15 -0.57 19.02 55.88
C ALA A 15 -2.08 18.99 56.09
N SER A 16 -2.50 18.83 57.35
CA SER A 16 -3.91 18.84 57.73
C SER A 16 -4.58 20.18 57.42
N HIS A 17 -3.88 21.31 57.60
CA HIS A 17 -4.39 22.64 57.28
C HIS A 17 -4.55 22.85 55.76
N VAL A 18 -3.52 22.49 54.98
CA VAL A 18 -3.55 22.61 53.52
C VAL A 18 -4.63 21.70 52.93
N LEU A 19 -4.76 20.48 53.43
CA LEU A 19 -5.79 19.54 52.99
C LEU A 19 -7.19 20.08 53.28
N ALA A 20 -7.48 20.55 54.50
CA ALA A 20 -8.79 21.10 54.84
C ALA A 20 -9.16 22.35 54.01
N GLN A 21 -8.18 23.21 53.72
CA GLN A 21 -8.39 24.35 52.83
C GLN A 21 -8.67 23.91 51.39
N ALA A 22 -7.90 22.95 50.87
CA ALA A 22 -8.12 22.41 49.54
C ALA A 22 -9.50 21.74 49.43
N GLU A 23 -9.95 21.04 50.47
CA GLU A 23 -11.29 20.42 50.53
C GLU A 23 -12.38 21.49 50.53
N THR A 24 -12.19 22.58 51.28
CA THR A 24 -13.11 23.72 51.30
C THR A 24 -13.22 24.38 49.92
N LEU A 25 -12.08 24.61 49.24
CA LEU A 25 -12.05 25.15 47.88
C LEU A 25 -12.72 24.21 46.88
N THR A 26 -12.49 22.90 47.03
CA THR A 26 -13.10 21.86 46.18
C THR A 26 -14.61 21.82 46.36
N GLY A 27 -15.11 21.85 47.60
CA GLY A 27 -16.54 21.90 47.91
C GLY A 27 -17.24 23.18 47.40
N ALA A 28 -16.48 24.27 47.26
CA ALA A 28 -16.93 25.50 46.64
C ALA A 28 -16.83 25.53 45.11
N GLY A 29 -16.37 24.44 44.47
CA GLY A 29 -16.18 24.34 43.02
C GLY A 29 -14.97 25.13 42.49
N ARG A 30 -14.09 25.64 43.37
CA ARG A 30 -12.91 26.45 43.02
C ARG A 30 -11.71 25.54 42.75
N TYR A 31 -11.83 24.68 41.73
CA TYR A 31 -10.86 23.61 41.46
C TYR A 31 -9.45 24.12 41.13
N GLU A 32 -9.33 25.15 40.29
CA GLU A 32 -8.02 25.74 39.94
C GLU A 32 -7.29 26.32 41.14
N GLU A 33 -8.01 26.93 42.09
CA GLU A 33 -7.43 27.50 43.30
C GLU A 33 -6.99 26.41 44.28
N ALA A 34 -7.76 25.31 44.37
CA ALA A 34 -7.36 24.14 45.15
C ALA A 34 -6.11 23.47 44.56
N ILE A 35 -6.03 23.35 43.23
CA ILE A 35 -4.83 22.85 42.53
C ILE A 35 -3.64 23.76 42.80
N HIS A 36 -3.80 25.08 42.67
CA HIS A 36 -2.73 26.03 42.91
C HIS A 36 -2.24 25.96 44.37
N LEU A 37 -3.15 25.87 45.35
CA LEU A 37 -2.80 25.69 46.76
C LEU A 37 -1.97 24.41 46.98
N LEU A 38 -2.43 23.27 46.48
CA LEU A 38 -1.73 21.98 46.61
C LEU A 38 -0.37 22.00 45.89
N LEU A 39 -0.28 22.60 44.72
CA LEU A 39 0.98 22.74 43.99
C LEU A 39 1.95 23.72 44.66
N SER A 40 1.46 24.78 45.31
CA SER A 40 2.31 25.68 46.10
C SER A 40 2.93 24.99 47.33
N ALA A 41 2.27 23.93 47.83
CA ALA A 41 2.73 23.09 48.93
C ALA A 41 3.30 21.73 48.44
N ARG A 42 3.88 21.69 47.23
CA ARG A 42 4.27 20.45 46.52
C ARG A 42 5.04 19.46 47.37
N GLU A 43 6.02 19.93 48.13
CA GLU A 43 6.90 19.07 48.93
C GLU A 43 6.12 18.35 50.04
N LEU A 44 5.17 19.05 50.67
CA LEU A 44 4.27 18.50 51.67
C LEU A 44 3.29 17.49 51.04
N VAL A 45 2.68 17.87 49.91
CA VAL A 45 1.76 17.01 49.15
C VAL A 45 2.44 15.70 48.75
N SER A 46 3.67 15.77 48.23
CA SER A 46 4.41 14.60 47.73
C SER A 46 4.77 13.54 48.78
N ARG A 47 4.55 13.84 50.06
CA ARG A 47 4.80 12.92 51.19
C ARG A 47 3.51 12.34 51.77
N GLU A 48 2.36 12.86 51.38
CA GLU A 48 1.05 12.47 51.92
C GLU A 48 0.16 11.84 50.83
N PRO A 49 -0.14 10.53 50.91
CA PRO A 49 -0.86 9.83 49.85
C PRO A 49 -2.26 10.42 49.59
N VAL A 50 -2.96 10.89 50.64
CA VAL A 50 -4.29 11.49 50.53
C VAL A 50 -4.25 12.79 49.73
N MET A 51 -3.24 13.63 49.95
CA MET A 51 -3.07 14.90 49.23
C MET A 51 -2.67 14.66 47.78
N CYS A 52 -1.77 13.71 47.51
CA CYS A 52 -1.44 13.27 46.15
C CYS A 52 -2.69 12.79 45.39
N ASN A 53 -3.51 11.94 46.03
CA ASN A 53 -4.76 11.45 45.46
C ASN A 53 -5.75 12.59 45.18
N MET A 54 -5.91 13.52 46.11
CA MET A 54 -6.77 14.69 45.93
C MET A 54 -6.34 15.57 44.75
N LEU A 55 -5.04 15.85 44.65
CA LEU A 55 -4.49 16.63 43.54
C LEU A 55 -4.71 15.91 42.19
N GLY A 56 -4.49 14.59 42.15
CA GLY A 56 -4.77 13.77 40.97
C GLY A 56 -6.23 13.87 40.52
N PHE A 57 -7.19 13.79 41.44
CA PHE A 57 -8.61 13.94 41.11
C PHE A 57 -8.96 15.34 40.61
N LEU A 58 -8.44 16.39 41.25
CA LEU A 58 -8.67 17.77 40.80
C LEU A 58 -8.12 18.01 39.39
N LEU A 59 -6.94 17.46 39.08
CA LEU A 59 -6.35 17.54 37.74
C LEU A 59 -7.21 16.83 36.69
N LEU A 60 -7.84 15.69 37.03
CA LEU A 60 -8.82 15.07 36.15
C LEU A 60 -10.06 15.95 35.92
N GLN A 61 -10.56 16.62 36.96
CA GLN A 61 -11.74 17.50 36.85
C GLN A 61 -11.50 18.69 35.91
N VAL A 62 -10.28 19.24 35.88
CA VAL A 62 -9.91 20.35 34.98
C VAL A 62 -9.37 19.87 33.62
N GLY A 63 -9.47 18.57 33.30
CA GLY A 63 -9.08 18.04 32.00
C GLY A 63 -7.57 17.91 31.77
N ARG A 64 -6.78 17.68 32.83
CA ARG A 64 -5.32 17.49 32.78
C ARG A 64 -4.91 16.06 33.17
N PRO A 65 -5.28 15.03 32.38
CA PRO A 65 -5.10 13.63 32.77
C PRO A 65 -3.63 13.17 32.80
N GLN A 66 -2.75 13.72 31.94
CA GLN A 66 -1.33 13.38 31.96
C GLN A 66 -0.63 13.85 33.25
N ASP A 67 -1.01 15.02 33.76
CA ASP A 67 -0.48 15.52 35.04
C ASP A 67 -1.03 14.72 36.22
N ALA A 68 -2.28 14.27 36.13
CA ALA A 68 -2.92 13.45 37.16
C ALA A 68 -2.20 12.09 37.36
N VAL A 69 -1.73 11.46 36.28
CA VAL A 69 -0.96 10.20 36.33
C VAL A 69 0.21 10.30 37.31
N LEU A 70 0.99 11.38 37.24
CA LEU A 70 2.17 11.58 38.09
C LEU A 70 1.81 11.58 39.58
N TRP A 71 0.69 12.21 39.94
CA TRP A 71 0.26 12.33 41.33
C TRP A 71 -0.41 11.07 41.86
N PHE A 72 -1.14 10.33 41.03
CA PHE A 72 -1.64 9.01 41.41
C PHE A 72 -0.51 7.99 41.57
N GLU A 73 0.50 8.00 40.70
CA GLU A 73 1.69 7.16 40.85
C GLU A 73 2.48 7.51 42.11
N ALA A 74 2.61 8.80 42.45
CA ALA A 74 3.20 9.23 43.71
C ALA A 74 2.39 8.72 44.93
N ALA A 75 1.05 8.80 44.88
CA ALA A 75 0.19 8.27 45.94
C ALA A 75 0.37 6.76 46.12
N LEU A 76 0.46 6.00 45.02
CA LEU A 76 0.69 4.55 45.03
C LEU A 76 2.12 4.17 45.44
N GLY A 77 3.11 5.04 45.19
CA GLY A 77 4.47 4.88 45.71
C GLY A 77 4.55 4.99 47.23
N LEU A 78 3.73 5.86 47.83
CA LEU A 78 3.61 6.01 49.29
C LEU A 78 2.71 4.93 49.91
N LYS A 79 1.62 4.57 49.23
CA LYS A 79 0.64 3.58 49.68
C LYS A 79 0.23 2.67 48.51
N PRO A 80 0.90 1.52 48.31
CA PRO A 80 0.65 0.63 47.16
C PRO A 80 -0.78 0.09 47.02
N ASP A 81 -1.47 -0.09 48.15
CA ASP A 81 -2.84 -0.63 48.19
C ASP A 81 -3.91 0.48 48.27
N TYR A 82 -3.59 1.70 47.82
CA TYR A 82 -4.54 2.80 47.81
C TYR A 82 -5.51 2.70 46.62
N ILE A 83 -6.60 1.96 46.81
CA ILE A 83 -7.56 1.63 45.75
C ILE A 83 -8.15 2.86 45.05
N GLN A 84 -8.46 3.94 45.79
CA GLN A 84 -8.96 5.18 45.21
C GLN A 84 -7.95 5.81 44.24
N ALA A 85 -6.66 5.81 44.59
CA ALA A 85 -5.60 6.32 43.72
C ALA A 85 -5.38 5.40 42.51
N LEU A 86 -5.55 4.09 42.67
CA LEU A 86 -5.45 3.12 41.57
C LEU A 86 -6.60 3.25 40.56
N SER A 87 -7.83 3.48 41.05
CA SER A 87 -8.99 3.77 40.20
C SER A 87 -8.83 5.12 39.47
N GLY A 88 -8.37 6.15 40.19
CA GLY A 88 -8.03 7.45 39.60
C GLY A 88 -6.94 7.37 38.53
N LEU A 89 -5.90 6.55 38.75
CA LEU A 89 -4.86 6.28 37.75
C LEU A 89 -5.42 5.59 36.50
N GLY A 90 -6.33 4.62 36.68
CA GLY A 90 -7.04 3.97 35.57
C GLY A 90 -7.80 4.99 34.70
N THR A 91 -8.54 5.88 35.35
CA THR A 91 -9.28 6.96 34.67
C THR A 91 -8.34 7.92 33.94
N ALA A 92 -7.22 8.29 34.56
CA ALA A 92 -6.23 9.16 33.95
C ALA A 92 -5.58 8.55 32.70
N TYR A 93 -5.24 7.26 32.74
CA TYR A 93 -4.76 6.53 31.58
C TYR A 93 -5.82 6.42 30.48
N GLN A 94 -7.08 6.18 30.86
CA GLN A 94 -8.19 6.14 29.92
C GLN A 94 -8.37 7.48 29.20
N SER A 95 -8.47 8.59 29.94
CA SER A 95 -8.63 9.94 29.36
C SER A 95 -7.43 10.39 28.53
N SER A 96 -6.24 9.81 28.77
CA SER A 96 -5.03 10.07 27.99
C SER A 96 -4.88 9.15 26.76
N GLY A 97 -5.76 8.16 26.58
CA GLY A 97 -5.74 7.21 25.47
C GLY A 97 -4.86 5.97 25.67
N ASP A 98 -4.19 5.78 26.81
CA ASP A 98 -3.42 4.55 27.11
C ASP A 98 -4.35 3.48 27.72
N LEU A 99 -5.21 2.93 26.87
CA LEU A 99 -6.24 1.96 27.27
C LEU A 99 -5.65 0.66 27.85
N VAL A 100 -4.44 0.26 27.46
CA VAL A 100 -3.78 -0.95 27.96
C VAL A 100 -3.32 -0.77 29.41
N ARG A 101 -2.77 0.39 29.77
CA ARG A 101 -2.45 0.69 31.18
C ARG A 101 -3.71 0.94 32.00
N ALA A 102 -4.72 1.59 31.43
CA ALA A 102 -6.01 1.77 32.08
C ALA A 102 -6.63 0.42 32.49
N LEU A 103 -6.66 -0.54 31.56
CA LEU A 103 -7.21 -1.87 31.84
C LEU A 103 -6.46 -2.58 32.97
N ARG A 104 -5.12 -2.53 33.00
CA ARG A 104 -4.33 -3.13 34.08
C ARG A 104 -4.62 -2.50 35.45
N CYS A 105 -4.92 -1.20 35.49
CA CYS A 105 -5.35 -0.56 36.72
C CYS A 105 -6.71 -1.11 37.17
N TYR A 106 -7.70 -1.14 36.27
CA TYR A 106 -9.03 -1.64 36.59
C TYR A 106 -9.04 -3.13 36.94
N ASP A 107 -8.22 -3.97 36.31
CA ASP A 107 -8.05 -5.38 36.67
C ASP A 107 -7.63 -5.54 38.14
N ARG A 108 -6.70 -4.70 38.61
CA ARG A 108 -6.27 -4.68 40.01
C ARG A 108 -7.35 -4.14 40.94
N VAL A 109 -8.11 -3.12 40.52
CA VAL A 109 -9.21 -2.55 41.31
C VAL A 109 -10.33 -3.58 41.51
N VAL A 110 -10.80 -4.24 40.44
CA VAL A 110 -11.86 -5.27 40.55
C VAL A 110 -11.39 -6.51 41.31
N ALA A 111 -10.09 -6.83 41.29
CA ALA A 111 -9.53 -7.88 42.13
C ALA A 111 -9.53 -7.53 43.63
N ALA A 112 -9.30 -6.25 43.97
CA ALA A 112 -9.30 -5.76 45.34
C ALA A 112 -10.70 -5.46 45.90
N GLN A 113 -11.62 -5.01 45.05
CA GLN A 113 -13.01 -4.68 45.38
C GLN A 113 -13.96 -5.38 44.39
N PRO A 114 -14.14 -6.70 44.52
CA PRO A 114 -14.92 -7.48 43.55
C PRO A 114 -16.42 -7.17 43.58
N ASP A 115 -16.92 -6.49 44.61
CA ASP A 115 -18.32 -6.09 44.79
C ASP A 115 -18.63 -4.65 44.34
N ASP A 116 -17.62 -3.89 43.89
CA ASP A 116 -17.83 -2.51 43.40
C ASP A 116 -18.32 -2.48 41.94
N ALA A 117 -19.60 -2.16 41.76
CA ALA A 117 -20.22 -2.04 40.45
C ALA A 117 -19.54 -1.00 39.53
N ALA A 118 -19.03 0.11 40.10
CA ALA A 118 -18.41 1.18 39.31
C ALA A 118 -17.11 0.70 38.66
N SER A 119 -16.27 -0.03 39.40
CA SER A 119 -15.02 -0.59 38.88
C SER A 119 -15.24 -1.59 37.74
N TRP A 120 -16.24 -2.46 37.87
CA TRP A 120 -16.63 -3.38 36.79
C TRP A 120 -17.14 -2.64 35.54
N TYR A 121 -17.88 -1.54 35.72
CA TYR A 121 -18.30 -0.69 34.60
C TYR A 121 -17.11 -0.05 33.88
N HIS A 122 -16.16 0.54 34.60
CA HIS A 122 -14.99 1.17 34.00
C HIS A 122 -14.11 0.16 33.26
N GLN A 123 -13.94 -1.04 33.82
CA GLN A 123 -13.26 -2.13 33.13
C GLN A 123 -14.00 -2.50 31.83
N GLY A 124 -15.33 -2.67 31.88
CA GLY A 124 -16.15 -2.96 30.71
C GLY A 124 -16.09 -1.87 29.63
N PHE A 125 -16.05 -0.60 30.04
CA PHE A 125 -15.89 0.54 29.13
C PHE A 125 -14.55 0.48 28.40
N VAL A 126 -13.44 0.34 29.13
CA VAL A 126 -12.09 0.26 28.54
C VAL A 126 -11.96 -0.98 27.64
N LEU A 127 -12.55 -2.11 28.04
CA LEU A 127 -12.60 -3.31 27.19
C LEU A 127 -13.34 -3.05 25.88
N GLN A 128 -14.43 -2.29 25.90
CA GLN A 128 -15.15 -1.93 24.68
C GLN A 128 -14.33 -0.98 23.79
N GLU A 129 -13.65 0.02 24.35
CA GLU A 129 -12.76 0.92 23.61
C GLU A 129 -11.56 0.16 23.00
N LEU A 130 -11.11 -0.91 23.65
CA LEU A 130 -10.13 -1.86 23.12
C LEU A 130 -10.71 -2.85 22.10
N GLY A 131 -12.01 -2.78 21.79
CA GLY A 131 -12.69 -3.69 20.86
C GLY A 131 -12.94 -5.11 21.40
N ARG A 132 -12.77 -5.33 22.70
CA ARG A 132 -12.97 -6.62 23.39
C ARG A 132 -14.42 -6.76 23.86
N SER A 133 -15.37 -6.67 22.93
CA SER A 133 -16.80 -6.52 23.21
C SER A 133 -17.43 -7.64 24.04
N VAL A 134 -16.98 -8.88 23.91
CA VAL A 134 -17.50 -10.00 24.72
C VAL A 134 -17.05 -9.90 26.18
N GLU A 135 -15.78 -9.54 26.41
CA GLU A 135 -15.25 -9.33 27.75
C GLU A 135 -15.87 -8.08 28.39
N ALA A 136 -16.09 -7.03 27.58
CA ALA A 136 -16.84 -5.85 27.99
C ALA A 136 -18.24 -6.23 28.48
N LEU A 137 -18.98 -7.08 27.75
CA LEU A 137 -20.28 -7.58 28.21
C LEU A 137 -20.18 -8.29 29.56
N SER A 138 -19.20 -9.17 29.73
CA SER A 138 -19.02 -9.89 31.01
C SER A 138 -18.76 -8.94 32.18
N SER A 139 -17.93 -7.91 31.99
CA SER A 139 -17.67 -6.90 33.04
C SER A 139 -18.90 -6.03 33.31
N LEU A 140 -19.66 -5.66 32.27
CA LEU A 140 -20.90 -4.89 32.42
C LEU A 140 -22.02 -5.70 33.10
N ASP A 141 -22.15 -6.99 32.77
CA ASP A 141 -23.07 -7.91 33.44
C ASP A 141 -22.72 -8.06 34.93
N ARG A 142 -21.42 -8.11 35.26
CA ARG A 142 -20.95 -8.09 36.65
C ARG A 142 -21.35 -6.79 37.35
N ALA A 143 -21.11 -5.64 36.74
CA ALA A 143 -21.53 -4.36 37.29
C ALA A 143 -23.05 -4.32 37.58
N ILE A 144 -23.87 -4.80 36.65
CA ILE A 144 -25.34 -4.87 36.80
C ILE A 144 -25.74 -5.89 37.87
N SER A 145 -25.01 -6.99 38.02
CA SER A 145 -25.31 -7.99 39.06
C SER A 145 -25.13 -7.46 40.49
N PHE A 146 -24.18 -6.54 40.69
CA PHE A 146 -23.96 -5.87 41.98
C PHE A 146 -24.89 -4.67 42.17
N LYS A 147 -25.23 -3.97 41.08
CA LYS A 147 -26.17 -2.85 41.09
C LYS A 147 -27.12 -2.91 39.89
N SER A 148 -28.30 -3.48 40.11
CA SER A 148 -29.28 -3.76 39.04
C SER A 148 -29.84 -2.52 38.35
N ASP A 149 -29.80 -1.37 39.01
CA ASP A 149 -30.26 -0.07 38.50
C ASP A 149 -29.10 0.83 38.03
N PHE A 150 -27.93 0.26 37.74
CA PHE A 150 -26.77 1.05 37.33
C PHE A 150 -26.88 1.51 35.86
N SER A 151 -27.57 2.63 35.64
CA SER A 151 -27.89 3.16 34.31
C SER A 151 -26.69 3.28 33.35
N PRO A 152 -25.50 3.76 33.76
CA PRO A 152 -24.32 3.78 32.88
C PRO A 152 -23.92 2.39 32.36
N ALA A 153 -23.96 1.36 33.21
CA ALA A 153 -23.62 0.00 32.80
C ALA A 153 -24.68 -0.61 31.88
N LEU A 154 -25.96 -0.36 32.15
CA LEU A 154 -27.07 -0.79 31.27
C LEU A 154 -26.98 -0.14 29.88
N ALA A 155 -26.73 1.16 29.81
CA ALA A 155 -26.57 1.89 28.55
C ALA A 155 -25.37 1.37 27.74
N LYS A 156 -24.19 1.28 28.39
CA LYS A 156 -22.97 0.78 27.74
C LYS A 156 -23.13 -0.66 27.26
N ARG A 157 -23.84 -1.50 28.03
CA ARG A 157 -24.16 -2.88 27.62
C ARG A 157 -25.04 -2.91 26.38
N GLY A 158 -26.04 -2.03 26.29
CA GLY A 158 -26.88 -1.87 25.10
C GLY A 158 -26.06 -1.53 23.86
N GLU A 159 -25.16 -0.55 23.97
CA GLU A 159 -24.24 -0.17 22.88
C GLU A 159 -23.35 -1.35 22.44
N VAL A 160 -22.84 -2.13 23.40
CA VAL A 160 -22.00 -3.30 23.10
C VAL A 160 -22.82 -4.41 22.42
N ILE A 161 -24.07 -4.64 22.83
CA ILE A 161 -24.98 -5.60 22.19
C ILE A 161 -25.31 -5.17 20.77
N GLU A 162 -25.58 -3.89 20.53
CA GLU A 162 -25.85 -3.36 19.20
C GLU A 162 -24.61 -3.50 18.29
N SER A 163 -23.43 -3.16 18.81
CA SER A 163 -22.15 -3.36 18.12
C SER A 163 -21.91 -4.82 17.75
N LEU A 164 -22.25 -5.76 18.62
CA LEU A 164 -22.14 -7.20 18.34
C LEU A 164 -23.19 -7.67 17.34
N SER A 165 -24.41 -7.15 17.41
CA SER A 165 -25.54 -7.51 16.53
C SER A 165 -25.29 -7.07 15.08
N ASN A 166 -24.54 -5.99 14.88
CA ASN A 166 -24.14 -5.50 13.56
C ASN A 166 -22.90 -6.20 12.96
N MET A 167 -22.28 -7.13 13.68
CA MET A 167 -21.17 -7.92 13.14
C MET A 167 -21.69 -9.06 12.25
N PRO A 168 -21.04 -9.34 11.11
CA PRO A 168 -21.37 -10.51 10.28
C PRO A 168 -21.38 -11.78 11.13
N GLU A 169 -22.37 -12.65 10.93
CA GLU A 169 -22.54 -13.89 11.72
C GLU A 169 -21.28 -14.76 11.76
N ALA A 170 -20.54 -14.82 10.65
CA ALA A 170 -19.25 -15.51 10.56
C ALA A 170 -18.23 -14.99 11.57
N MET A 171 -18.21 -13.67 11.80
CA MET A 171 -17.33 -13.02 12.78
C MET A 171 -17.76 -13.34 14.20
N GLN A 172 -19.08 -13.33 14.47
CA GLN A 172 -19.62 -13.72 15.77
C GLN A 172 -19.30 -15.20 16.09
N ALA A 173 -19.38 -16.08 15.10
CA ALA A 173 -19.02 -17.49 15.24
C ALA A 173 -17.51 -17.66 15.52
N ALA A 174 -16.65 -16.95 14.79
CA ALA A 174 -15.20 -16.97 15.03
C ALA A 174 -14.83 -16.44 16.41
N LEU A 175 -15.43 -15.33 16.85
CA LEU A 175 -15.25 -14.79 18.21
C LEU A 175 -15.67 -15.81 19.28
N ARG A 176 -16.84 -16.46 19.13
CA ARG A 176 -17.28 -17.52 20.04
C ARG A 176 -16.30 -18.68 20.09
N SER A 177 -15.75 -19.09 18.93
CA SER A 177 -14.73 -20.14 18.86
C SER A 177 -13.48 -19.75 19.66
N CYS A 178 -12.97 -18.52 19.51
CA CYS A 178 -11.83 -18.05 20.29
C CYS A 178 -12.11 -18.04 21.81
N HIS A 179 -13.34 -17.71 22.23
CA HIS A 179 -13.72 -17.74 23.64
C HIS A 179 -13.83 -19.16 24.20
N GLN A 180 -14.37 -20.09 23.42
CA GLN A 180 -14.50 -21.50 23.81
C GLN A 180 -13.15 -22.23 23.81
N SER A 181 -12.23 -21.81 22.94
CA SER A 181 -10.90 -22.40 22.81
C SER A 181 -9.81 -21.31 22.76
N PRO A 182 -9.51 -20.62 23.87
CA PRO A 182 -8.55 -19.52 23.89
C PRO A 182 -7.11 -19.91 23.53
N GLU A 183 -6.79 -21.21 23.63
CA GLU A 183 -5.47 -21.78 23.32
C GLU A 183 -5.37 -22.30 21.87
N ASP A 184 -6.48 -22.40 21.12
CA ASP A 184 -6.43 -22.87 19.72
C ASP A 184 -6.02 -21.73 18.79
N VAL A 185 -4.78 -21.79 18.30
CA VAL A 185 -4.24 -20.82 17.35
C VAL A 185 -5.12 -20.69 16.09
N ARG A 186 -5.77 -21.77 15.65
CA ARG A 186 -6.58 -21.77 14.42
C ARG A 186 -7.83 -20.92 14.55
N SER A 187 -8.45 -20.90 15.74
CA SER A 187 -9.59 -20.03 16.05
C SER A 187 -9.19 -18.56 15.93
N TRP A 188 -8.03 -18.21 16.49
CA TRP A 188 -7.48 -16.86 16.40
C TRP A 188 -7.09 -16.47 14.97
N SER A 189 -6.46 -17.37 14.20
CA SER A 189 -6.19 -17.08 12.78
C SER A 189 -7.50 -16.86 12.01
N GLN A 190 -8.52 -17.69 12.22
CA GLN A 190 -9.79 -17.59 11.48
C GLN A 190 -10.50 -16.27 11.78
N LEU A 191 -10.45 -15.81 13.03
CA LEU A 191 -10.94 -14.49 13.40
C LEU A 191 -10.15 -13.39 12.68
N GLY A 192 -8.82 -13.48 12.67
CA GLY A 192 -7.95 -12.55 11.96
C GLY A 192 -8.25 -12.49 10.46
N ASP A 193 -8.41 -13.65 9.80
CA ASP A 193 -8.69 -13.77 8.37
C ASP A 193 -10.02 -13.07 8.01
N LEU A 194 -11.05 -13.27 8.84
CA LEU A 194 -12.34 -12.59 8.67
C LEU A 194 -12.20 -11.09 8.88
N LEU A 195 -11.50 -10.63 9.93
CA LEU A 195 -11.30 -9.21 10.20
C LEU A 195 -10.56 -8.52 9.05
N GLN A 196 -9.54 -9.19 8.50
CA GLN A 196 -8.80 -8.73 7.34
C GLN A 196 -9.69 -8.64 6.08
N LYS A 197 -10.56 -9.63 5.86
CA LYS A 197 -11.55 -9.61 4.76
C LYS A 197 -12.48 -8.40 4.85
N TYR A 198 -12.88 -8.01 6.06
CA TYR A 198 -13.69 -6.81 6.30
C TYR A 198 -12.86 -5.53 6.49
N ARG A 199 -11.55 -5.59 6.21
CA ARG A 199 -10.58 -4.46 6.28
C ARG A 199 -10.42 -3.85 7.68
N ASP A 200 -10.76 -4.58 8.74
CA ASP A 200 -10.45 -4.21 10.13
C ASP A 200 -9.06 -4.76 10.49
N PHE A 201 -8.04 -4.16 9.88
CA PHE A 201 -6.66 -4.67 9.94
C PHE A 201 -6.06 -4.61 11.36
N ASP A 202 -6.40 -3.58 12.15
CA ASP A 202 -5.91 -3.47 13.53
C ASP A 202 -6.41 -4.63 14.40
N LYS A 203 -7.71 -4.94 14.34
CA LYS A 203 -8.24 -6.09 15.07
C LYS A 203 -7.74 -7.41 14.50
N ALA A 204 -7.53 -7.51 13.18
CA ALA A 204 -6.95 -8.69 12.56
C ALA A 204 -5.54 -8.97 13.14
N ILE A 205 -4.69 -7.94 13.20
CA ILE A 205 -3.34 -8.04 13.79
C ILE A 205 -3.44 -8.47 15.25
N ALA A 206 -4.35 -7.88 16.04
CA ALA A 206 -4.54 -8.27 17.43
C ALA A 206 -4.98 -9.74 17.60
N ALA A 207 -5.86 -10.23 16.72
CA ALA A 207 -6.26 -11.63 16.71
C ALA A 207 -5.08 -12.55 16.38
N TYR A 208 -4.29 -12.23 15.35
CA TYR A 208 -3.07 -12.99 15.03
C TYR A 208 -2.06 -12.96 16.19
N ASP A 209 -1.87 -11.81 16.85
CA ASP A 209 -0.99 -11.69 18.02
C ASP A 209 -1.43 -12.57 19.18
N LYS A 210 -2.74 -12.69 19.42
CA LYS A 210 -3.29 -13.63 20.40
C LYS A 210 -2.95 -15.07 20.03
N GLY A 211 -3.15 -15.46 18.77
CA GLY A 211 -2.75 -16.78 18.29
C GLY A 211 -1.24 -17.05 18.45
N LEU A 212 -0.40 -16.10 18.02
CA LEU A 212 1.06 -16.19 18.08
C LEU A 212 1.61 -16.15 19.51
N SER A 213 0.90 -15.52 20.46
CA SER A 213 1.28 -15.58 21.88
C SER A 213 1.21 -16.99 22.46
N ARG A 214 0.38 -17.87 21.88
CA ARG A 214 0.23 -19.28 22.27
C ARG A 214 1.12 -20.19 21.45
N PHE A 215 1.18 -19.94 20.14
CA PHE A 215 2.04 -20.68 19.23
C PHE A 215 2.86 -19.72 18.35
N PRO A 216 4.07 -19.29 18.80
CA PRO A 216 4.88 -18.29 18.10
C PRO A 216 5.37 -18.69 16.70
N GLY A 217 5.32 -19.99 16.38
CA GLY A 217 5.73 -20.55 15.10
C GLY A 217 4.56 -20.84 14.14
N ASP A 218 3.34 -20.35 14.40
CA ASP A 218 2.22 -20.57 13.48
C ASP A 218 2.46 -19.84 12.15
N PHE A 219 2.85 -20.59 11.12
CA PHE A 219 3.18 -20.03 9.82
C PHE A 219 2.04 -19.20 9.22
N ARG A 220 0.80 -19.70 9.32
CA ARG A 220 -0.38 -19.02 8.75
C ARG A 220 -0.63 -17.66 9.42
N CYS A 221 -0.63 -17.60 10.76
CA CYS A 221 -0.75 -16.34 11.49
C CYS A 221 0.39 -15.38 11.15
N LEU A 222 1.64 -15.85 11.04
CA LEU A 222 2.78 -14.99 10.69
C LEU A 222 2.59 -14.36 9.30
N CYS A 223 2.26 -15.17 8.29
CA CYS A 223 2.02 -14.69 6.93
C CYS A 223 0.85 -13.69 6.87
N ASN A 224 -0.29 -14.02 7.46
CA ASN A 224 -1.47 -13.19 7.38
C ASN A 224 -1.31 -11.89 8.20
N LYS A 225 -0.62 -11.94 9.34
CA LYS A 225 -0.21 -10.75 10.11
C LYS A 225 0.73 -9.86 9.30
N ALA A 226 1.74 -10.43 8.64
CA ALA A 226 2.67 -9.67 7.80
C ALA A 226 1.93 -8.94 6.66
N GLN A 227 0.97 -9.60 6.01
CA GLN A 227 0.11 -8.99 4.98
C GLN A 227 -0.78 -7.88 5.55
N ALA A 228 -1.38 -8.07 6.73
CA ALA A 228 -2.21 -7.04 7.37
C ALA A 228 -1.38 -5.80 7.76
N LEU A 229 -0.16 -6.00 8.26
CA LEU A 229 0.79 -4.92 8.58
C LEU A 229 1.22 -4.16 7.32
N GLU A 230 1.46 -4.86 6.21
CA GLU A 230 1.79 -4.25 4.92
C GLU A 230 0.64 -3.37 4.41
N ALA A 231 -0.60 -3.86 4.46
CA ALA A 231 -1.80 -3.11 4.07
C ALA A 231 -2.02 -1.84 4.92
N MET A 232 -1.58 -1.85 6.18
CA MET A 232 -1.62 -0.68 7.08
C MET A 232 -0.41 0.25 6.93
N GLY A 233 0.53 -0.05 6.03
CA GLY A 233 1.75 0.72 5.85
C GLY A 233 2.79 0.54 6.96
N ARG A 234 2.61 -0.42 7.87
CA ARG A 234 3.54 -0.76 8.96
C ARG A 234 4.66 -1.67 8.44
N TYR A 235 5.39 -1.19 7.42
CA TYR A 235 6.31 -2.01 6.61
C TYR A 235 7.46 -2.65 7.39
N ARG A 236 8.00 -1.99 8.42
CA ARG A 236 9.11 -2.56 9.23
C ARG A 236 8.65 -3.77 10.02
N GLU A 237 7.47 -3.68 10.64
CA GLU A 237 6.89 -4.79 11.39
C GLU A 237 6.43 -5.91 10.45
N ALA A 238 5.88 -5.55 9.28
CA ALA A 238 5.54 -6.51 8.24
C ALA A 238 6.78 -7.32 7.80
N LEU A 239 7.92 -6.65 7.57
CA LEU A 239 9.16 -7.31 7.15
C LEU A 239 9.68 -8.26 8.24
N ALA A 240 9.75 -7.79 9.50
CA ALA A 240 10.18 -8.63 10.61
C ALA A 240 9.28 -9.88 10.78
N THR A 241 7.97 -9.71 10.61
CA THR A 241 7.00 -10.82 10.69
C THR A 241 7.12 -11.77 9.51
N ALA A 242 7.32 -11.28 8.28
CA ALA A 242 7.55 -12.10 7.10
C ALA A 242 8.86 -12.90 7.20
N GLN A 243 9.94 -12.30 7.69
CA GLN A 243 11.19 -12.99 7.97
C GLN A 243 11.02 -14.08 9.05
N GLN A 244 10.14 -13.86 10.04
CA GLN A 244 9.79 -14.91 11.01
C GLN A 244 9.02 -16.06 10.34
N ALA A 245 8.07 -15.77 9.45
CA ALA A 245 7.36 -16.78 8.68
C ALA A 245 8.34 -17.64 7.85
N LEU A 246 9.30 -17.02 7.19
CA LEU A 246 10.33 -17.71 6.40
C LEU A 246 11.33 -18.51 7.24
N ARG A 247 11.49 -18.22 8.54
CA ARG A 247 12.25 -19.09 9.44
C ARG A 247 11.50 -20.40 9.75
N VAL A 248 10.17 -20.40 9.65
CA VAL A 248 9.34 -21.59 9.86
C VAL A 248 9.21 -22.38 8.55
N GLU A 249 8.83 -21.72 7.47
CA GLU A 249 8.70 -22.31 6.13
C GLU A 249 9.56 -21.52 5.12
N PRO A 250 10.85 -21.89 4.93
CA PRO A 250 11.79 -21.12 4.10
C PRO A 250 11.45 -21.10 2.61
N SER A 251 10.66 -22.07 2.14
CA SER A 251 10.32 -22.27 0.73
C SER A 251 8.90 -21.81 0.36
N ASP A 252 8.18 -21.15 1.28
CA ASP A 252 6.84 -20.66 0.94
C ASP A 252 6.92 -19.47 -0.03
N ARG A 253 6.26 -19.61 -1.19
CA ARG A 253 6.35 -18.63 -2.28
C ARG A 253 5.75 -17.29 -1.92
N ASP A 254 4.61 -17.26 -1.22
CA ASP A 254 3.93 -16.00 -0.92
C ASP A 254 4.67 -15.21 0.17
N ALA A 255 5.22 -15.91 1.17
CA ALA A 255 6.10 -15.31 2.16
C ALA A 255 7.40 -14.76 1.54
N LEU A 256 8.03 -15.50 0.61
CA LEU A 256 9.22 -15.05 -0.12
C LEU A 256 8.93 -13.82 -0.98
N VAL A 257 7.79 -13.80 -1.69
CA VAL A 257 7.36 -12.64 -2.49
C VAL A 257 7.11 -11.41 -1.60
N LEU A 258 6.41 -11.58 -0.47
CA LEU A 258 6.15 -10.49 0.46
C LEU A 258 7.45 -9.93 1.06
N CYS A 259 8.32 -10.81 1.55
CA CYS A 259 9.62 -10.44 2.11
C CYS A 259 10.46 -9.71 1.06
N GLY A 260 10.62 -10.28 -0.15
CA GLY A 260 11.40 -9.66 -1.22
C GLY A 260 10.88 -8.28 -1.62
N LYS A 261 9.56 -8.09 -1.73
CA LYS A 261 8.94 -6.78 -2.00
C LYS A 261 9.21 -5.76 -0.90
N LEU A 262 9.12 -6.17 0.36
CA LEU A 262 9.40 -5.30 1.50
C LEU A 262 10.89 -4.92 1.56
N GLU A 263 11.79 -5.86 1.30
CA GLU A 263 13.24 -5.61 1.21
C GLU A 263 13.56 -4.61 0.08
N LEU A 264 12.95 -4.76 -1.11
CA LEU A 264 13.07 -3.76 -2.19
C LEU A 264 12.61 -2.37 -1.74
N LYS A 265 11.50 -2.29 -1.00
CA LYS A 265 10.96 -1.02 -0.48
C LYS A 265 11.92 -0.33 0.48
N PHE A 266 12.72 -1.09 1.22
CA PHE A 266 13.78 -0.57 2.09
C PHE A 266 15.14 -0.39 1.40
N GLY A 267 15.24 -0.67 0.10
CA GLY A 267 16.48 -0.56 -0.67
C GLY A 267 17.47 -1.71 -0.46
N ASN A 268 17.05 -2.78 0.21
CA ASN A 268 17.88 -3.96 0.49
C ASN A 268 17.89 -4.92 -0.72
N LEU A 269 18.47 -4.47 -1.84
CA LEU A 269 18.42 -5.17 -3.12
C LEU A 269 18.95 -6.62 -3.05
N ALA A 270 20.02 -6.86 -2.28
CA ALA A 270 20.61 -8.19 -2.15
C ALA A 270 19.70 -9.17 -1.40
N ALA A 271 19.06 -8.74 -0.32
CA ALA A 271 18.13 -9.57 0.45
C ALA A 271 16.87 -9.89 -0.37
N ALA A 272 16.36 -8.90 -1.11
CA ALA A 272 15.26 -9.11 -2.05
C ALA A 272 15.63 -10.12 -3.14
N HIS A 273 16.81 -9.98 -3.74
CA HIS A 273 17.30 -10.89 -4.78
C HIS A 273 17.35 -12.34 -4.31
N ILE A 274 17.87 -12.59 -3.11
CA ILE A 274 17.90 -13.95 -2.52
C ILE A 274 16.49 -14.53 -2.42
N CYS A 275 15.51 -13.75 -1.94
CA CYS A 275 14.13 -14.22 -1.84
C CYS A 275 13.56 -14.63 -3.20
N PHE A 276 13.78 -13.81 -4.23
CA PHE A 276 13.31 -14.10 -5.58
C PHE A 276 14.06 -15.22 -6.27
N GLN A 277 15.35 -15.37 -5.99
CA GLN A 277 16.16 -16.47 -6.51
C GLN A 277 15.66 -17.82 -6.00
N ILE A 278 15.36 -17.93 -4.69
CA ILE A 278 14.75 -19.14 -4.11
C ILE A 278 13.44 -19.48 -4.84
N ILE A 279 12.61 -18.49 -5.17
CA ILE A 279 11.38 -18.71 -5.95
C ILE A 279 11.70 -19.19 -7.37
N ALA A 280 12.68 -18.58 -8.04
CA ALA A 280 13.05 -18.91 -9.41
C ALA A 280 13.67 -20.32 -9.53
N GLU A 281 14.35 -20.79 -8.48
CA GLU A 281 14.86 -22.17 -8.37
C GLU A 281 13.75 -23.22 -8.29
N MET A 282 12.53 -22.82 -7.86
CA MET A 282 11.35 -23.70 -7.86
C MET A 282 10.63 -23.78 -9.22
N GLY A 283 11.14 -23.13 -10.26
CA GLY A 283 10.58 -23.14 -11.61
C GLY A 283 9.38 -22.20 -11.79
N VAL A 284 8.29 -22.69 -12.39
CA VAL A 284 7.09 -21.89 -12.67
C VAL A 284 6.49 -21.34 -11.37
N VAL A 285 6.41 -20.02 -11.30
CA VAL A 285 6.03 -19.29 -10.08
C VAL A 285 4.51 -19.24 -9.92
N ARG A 286 3.78 -18.99 -11.01
CA ARG A 286 2.31 -18.91 -11.03
C ARG A 286 1.74 -19.60 -12.26
N ASN A 287 0.56 -20.20 -12.07
CA ASN A 287 -0.21 -20.85 -13.12
C ASN A 287 -1.61 -20.24 -13.16
N TYR A 288 -2.05 -19.81 -14.34
CA TYR A 288 -3.42 -19.35 -14.59
C TYR A 288 -4.05 -20.27 -15.64
N PRO A 289 -4.97 -21.15 -15.25
CA PRO A 289 -5.63 -22.05 -16.19
C PRO A 289 -6.58 -21.28 -17.11
N ALA A 290 -6.75 -21.76 -18.34
CA ALA A 290 -7.75 -21.22 -19.26
C ALA A 290 -9.16 -21.27 -18.66
N ALA A 291 -9.97 -20.25 -18.91
CA ALA A 291 -11.36 -20.17 -18.43
C ALA A 291 -12.24 -21.30 -18.99
N LYS A 292 -11.90 -21.80 -20.18
CA LYS A 292 -12.57 -22.94 -20.83
C LYS A 292 -11.54 -24.00 -21.19
N LYS A 293 -11.85 -25.26 -20.88
CA LYS A 293 -11.03 -26.42 -21.23
C LYS A 293 -11.61 -27.17 -22.45
N PRO A 294 -10.75 -27.71 -23.35
CA PRO A 294 -9.28 -27.61 -23.33
C PRO A 294 -8.79 -26.19 -23.70
N ALA A 295 -7.64 -25.80 -23.15
CA ALA A 295 -6.97 -24.55 -23.52
C ALA A 295 -6.60 -24.57 -25.01
N LYS A 296 -6.71 -23.42 -25.69
CA LYS A 296 -6.35 -23.32 -27.11
C LYS A 296 -4.84 -23.45 -27.34
N PHE A 297 -4.05 -22.82 -26.47
CA PHE A 297 -2.59 -22.82 -26.47
C PHE A 297 -2.07 -22.52 -25.06
N ARG A 298 -0.75 -22.50 -24.90
CA ARG A 298 -0.07 -22.17 -23.64
C ARG A 298 0.92 -21.04 -23.83
N ALA A 299 0.85 -20.05 -22.96
CA ALA A 299 1.72 -18.88 -22.94
C ALA A 299 2.64 -18.89 -21.73
N LEU A 300 3.93 -18.60 -21.95
CA LEU A 300 4.91 -18.37 -20.88
C LEU A 300 5.19 -16.87 -20.75
N LEU A 301 4.93 -16.31 -19.57
CA LEU A 301 5.16 -14.91 -19.27
C LEU A 301 6.48 -14.76 -18.52
N LEU A 302 7.42 -14.00 -19.10
CA LEU A 302 8.67 -13.63 -18.44
C LEU A 302 8.44 -12.38 -17.59
N PHE A 303 8.60 -12.51 -16.29
CA PHE A 303 8.35 -11.46 -15.30
C PHE A 303 9.57 -11.27 -14.41
N SER A 304 9.90 -10.05 -14.01
CA SER A 304 10.97 -9.81 -13.04
C SER A 304 10.48 -8.98 -11.86
N PRO A 305 10.46 -9.51 -10.63
CA PRO A 305 10.12 -8.72 -9.46
C PRO A 305 11.13 -7.59 -9.16
N GLU A 306 12.28 -7.58 -9.85
CA GLU A 306 13.37 -6.61 -9.67
C GLU A 306 13.40 -5.48 -10.70
N ALA A 307 12.45 -5.49 -11.64
CA ALA A 307 12.35 -4.50 -12.71
C ALA A 307 10.89 -4.07 -12.92
N GLY A 308 10.67 -3.04 -13.74
CA GLY A 308 9.34 -2.71 -14.24
C GLY A 308 8.82 -3.79 -15.18
N ASN A 309 7.53 -4.08 -15.08
CA ASN A 309 6.86 -5.08 -15.92
C ASN A 309 5.57 -4.50 -16.51
N THR A 310 5.18 -5.01 -17.67
CA THR A 310 3.84 -4.86 -18.23
C THR A 310 2.85 -5.54 -17.31
N PRO A 311 1.88 -4.79 -16.73
CA PRO A 311 0.82 -5.37 -15.92
C PRO A 311 -0.01 -6.30 -16.80
N TYR A 312 -0.23 -7.53 -16.35
CA TYR A 312 -0.73 -8.61 -17.20
C TYR A 312 -2.00 -9.26 -16.65
N GLU A 313 -2.31 -9.09 -15.37
CA GLU A 313 -3.38 -9.81 -14.69
C GLU A 313 -4.74 -9.58 -15.36
N ASP A 314 -5.04 -8.33 -15.72
CA ASP A 314 -6.28 -7.99 -16.43
C ASP A 314 -6.24 -8.36 -17.93
N LEU A 315 -5.06 -8.44 -18.54
CA LEU A 315 -4.90 -8.92 -19.92
C LEU A 315 -5.18 -10.41 -20.05
N ILE A 316 -4.78 -11.21 -19.06
CA ILE A 316 -4.91 -12.68 -19.10
C ILE A 316 -6.14 -13.21 -18.34
N ARG A 317 -6.87 -12.36 -17.61
CA ARG A 317 -8.05 -12.76 -16.83
C ARG A 317 -9.07 -13.45 -17.75
N ASP A 318 -9.61 -14.58 -17.32
CA ASP A 318 -10.61 -15.34 -18.09
C ASP A 318 -10.19 -15.67 -19.54
N SER A 319 -8.89 -15.85 -19.78
CA SER A 319 -8.35 -16.11 -21.12
C SER A 319 -8.65 -17.52 -21.64
N CYS A 320 -8.55 -17.69 -22.96
CA CYS A 320 -8.75 -18.97 -23.65
C CYS A 320 -7.50 -19.89 -23.68
N PHE A 321 -6.44 -19.53 -22.97
CA PHE A 321 -5.14 -20.21 -22.96
C PHE A 321 -4.63 -20.43 -21.53
N ASP A 322 -3.81 -21.46 -21.32
CA ASP A 322 -3.12 -21.61 -20.04
C ASP A 322 -1.92 -20.64 -20.01
N THR A 323 -1.67 -20.06 -18.84
CA THR A 323 -0.56 -19.13 -18.63
C THR A 323 0.34 -19.62 -17.51
N GLU A 324 1.63 -19.65 -17.77
CA GLU A 324 2.68 -19.90 -16.78
C GLU A 324 3.52 -18.63 -16.61
N VAL A 325 3.90 -18.27 -15.39
CA VAL A 325 4.76 -17.11 -15.10
C VAL A 325 6.11 -17.60 -14.58
N LEU A 326 7.18 -17.16 -15.23
CA LEU A 326 8.56 -17.46 -14.87
C LEU A 326 9.27 -16.19 -14.41
N PHE A 327 9.98 -16.28 -13.29
CA PHE A 327 10.83 -15.19 -12.83
C PHE A 327 12.15 -15.18 -13.59
N VAL A 328 12.49 -14.02 -14.16
CA VAL A 328 13.80 -13.72 -14.72
C VAL A 328 14.48 -12.69 -13.82
N LEU A 329 15.68 -12.99 -13.36
CA LEU A 329 16.40 -12.19 -12.36
C LEU A 329 17.78 -11.81 -12.89
N ARG A 330 18.37 -10.73 -12.36
CA ARG A 330 19.74 -10.35 -12.72
C ARG A 330 20.71 -11.48 -12.35
N ASN A 331 21.69 -11.76 -13.21
CA ASN A 331 22.75 -12.75 -12.94
C ASN A 331 22.25 -14.16 -12.56
N TYR A 332 21.00 -14.51 -12.87
CA TYR A 332 20.44 -15.83 -12.66
C TYR A 332 20.04 -16.42 -14.01
N ARG A 333 20.54 -17.63 -14.28
CA ARG A 333 20.23 -18.34 -15.51
C ARG A 333 19.16 -19.38 -15.24
N ASN A 334 17.95 -19.13 -15.71
CA ASN A 334 16.89 -20.15 -15.70
C ASN A 334 17.29 -21.31 -16.64
N ASP A 335 16.95 -22.54 -16.26
CA ASP A 335 16.92 -23.68 -17.19
C ASP A 335 15.49 -23.84 -17.72
N PRO A 336 15.21 -23.40 -18.96
CA PRO A 336 13.86 -23.44 -19.51
C PRO A 336 13.43 -24.84 -19.97
N GLN A 337 14.29 -25.87 -19.86
CA GLN A 337 13.99 -27.22 -20.37
C GLN A 337 12.71 -27.80 -19.76
N ASP A 338 12.44 -27.55 -18.47
CA ASP A 338 11.24 -28.04 -17.78
C ASP A 338 9.92 -27.46 -18.32
N CYS A 339 9.96 -26.30 -18.99
CA CYS A 339 8.78 -25.64 -19.56
C CYS A 339 8.69 -25.80 -21.10
N SER A 340 9.78 -26.17 -21.75
CA SER A 340 9.97 -26.01 -23.20
C SER A 340 9.01 -26.83 -24.08
N ASP A 341 8.64 -28.05 -23.67
CA ASP A 341 7.77 -28.94 -24.47
C ASP A 341 6.30 -28.53 -24.48
N ARG A 342 5.91 -27.63 -23.57
CA ARG A 342 4.50 -27.28 -23.33
C ARG A 342 4.14 -25.86 -23.75
N VAL A 343 5.12 -25.03 -24.12
CA VAL A 343 4.90 -23.61 -24.43
C VAL A 343 4.75 -23.40 -25.94
N ASP A 344 3.71 -22.67 -26.32
CA ASP A 344 3.45 -22.30 -27.72
C ASP A 344 3.92 -20.88 -28.04
N VAL A 345 3.87 -19.96 -27.07
CA VAL A 345 4.25 -18.55 -27.22
C VAL A 345 4.86 -18.01 -25.92
N VAL A 346 5.89 -17.16 -26.04
CA VAL A 346 6.51 -16.45 -24.92
C VAL A 346 6.07 -14.99 -24.96
N VAL A 347 5.76 -14.41 -23.81
CA VAL A 347 5.45 -12.98 -23.66
C VAL A 347 6.46 -12.38 -22.70
N ASN A 348 7.28 -11.45 -23.19
CA ASN A 348 8.13 -10.67 -22.29
C ASN A 348 7.33 -9.55 -21.66
N LEU A 349 7.20 -9.56 -20.34
CA LEU A 349 6.60 -8.46 -19.59
C LEU A 349 7.65 -7.48 -19.08
N VAL A 350 8.92 -7.88 -18.97
CA VAL A 350 9.94 -6.99 -18.41
C VAL A 350 10.15 -5.82 -19.37
N SER A 351 9.99 -4.60 -18.85
CA SER A 351 9.84 -3.38 -19.66
C SER A 351 10.67 -2.19 -19.18
N GLU A 352 11.23 -2.22 -17.96
CA GLU A 352 12.12 -1.14 -17.48
C GLU A 352 13.54 -1.31 -18.03
N THR A 353 13.96 -0.37 -18.86
CA THR A 353 15.22 -0.40 -19.58
C THR A 353 16.29 0.49 -18.94
N ASP A 354 15.91 1.41 -18.05
CA ASP A 354 16.82 2.42 -17.50
C ASP A 354 17.88 1.83 -16.56
N PHE A 355 17.52 0.76 -15.83
CA PHE A 355 18.35 0.11 -14.83
C PHE A 355 18.34 -1.43 -14.91
N GLY A 356 17.49 -2.00 -15.78
CA GLY A 356 17.22 -3.44 -15.84
C GLY A 356 18.09 -4.22 -16.82
N LEU A 357 19.26 -3.73 -17.25
CA LEU A 357 20.04 -4.35 -18.34
C LEU A 357 20.46 -5.80 -18.04
N ASP A 358 20.84 -6.11 -16.80
CA ASP A 358 21.21 -7.48 -16.41
C ASP A 358 19.99 -8.43 -16.39
N VAL A 359 18.82 -7.89 -16.02
CA VAL A 359 17.54 -8.60 -16.08
C VAL A 359 17.13 -8.81 -17.54
N MET A 360 17.30 -7.81 -18.40
CA MET A 360 17.09 -7.89 -19.84
C MET A 360 17.96 -8.98 -20.46
N ALA A 361 19.26 -9.02 -20.12
CA ALA A 361 20.17 -10.06 -20.59
C ALA A 361 19.64 -11.47 -20.24
N SER A 362 19.20 -11.65 -19.00
CA SER A 362 18.64 -12.93 -18.54
C SER A 362 17.32 -13.27 -19.26
N ALA A 363 16.46 -12.28 -19.51
CA ALA A 363 15.24 -12.45 -20.30
C ALA A 363 15.53 -12.81 -21.77
N ILE A 364 16.56 -12.21 -22.38
CA ILE A 364 17.03 -12.56 -23.74
C ILE A 364 17.46 -14.02 -23.79
N ASP A 365 18.28 -14.44 -22.83
CA ASP A 365 18.82 -15.80 -22.79
C ASP A 365 17.69 -16.84 -22.70
N VAL A 366 16.68 -16.60 -21.86
CA VAL A 366 15.50 -17.47 -21.74
C VAL A 366 14.68 -17.48 -23.02
N ALA A 367 14.36 -16.30 -23.57
CA ALA A 367 13.55 -16.17 -24.78
C ALA A 367 14.18 -16.88 -25.98
N ASP A 368 15.49 -16.71 -26.19
CA ASP A 368 16.24 -17.35 -27.28
C ASP A 368 16.34 -18.87 -27.11
N SER A 369 16.60 -19.32 -25.88
CA SER A 369 16.80 -20.74 -25.58
C SER A 369 15.54 -21.57 -25.85
N LEU A 370 14.36 -21.01 -25.62
CA LEU A 370 13.07 -21.67 -25.83
C LEU A 370 12.72 -21.92 -27.30
N ARG A 371 13.28 -21.13 -28.23
CA ARG A 371 13.00 -21.18 -29.67
C ARG A 371 11.50 -21.16 -30.00
N ARG A 372 10.75 -20.32 -29.28
CA ARG A 372 9.32 -20.06 -29.49
C ARG A 372 9.10 -18.66 -30.04
N PRO A 373 7.96 -18.36 -30.68
CA PRO A 373 7.56 -16.99 -30.96
C PRO A 373 7.54 -16.18 -29.66
N VAL A 374 8.09 -14.97 -29.71
CA VAL A 374 8.17 -14.07 -28.56
C VAL A 374 7.42 -12.79 -28.87
N VAL A 375 6.41 -12.48 -28.06
CA VAL A 375 5.75 -11.16 -28.03
C VAL A 375 6.63 -10.21 -27.25
N ASN A 376 6.97 -9.07 -27.86
CA ASN A 376 7.88 -8.05 -27.31
C ASN A 376 9.25 -8.60 -26.93
N HIS A 377 9.93 -9.27 -27.88
CA HIS A 377 11.25 -9.83 -27.64
C HIS A 377 12.17 -8.87 -26.87
N PRO A 378 12.83 -9.28 -25.76
CA PRO A 378 13.55 -8.34 -24.88
C PRO A 378 14.61 -7.47 -25.57
N ARG A 379 15.28 -7.96 -26.62
CA ARG A 379 16.18 -7.16 -27.47
C ARG A 379 15.53 -5.90 -28.08
N LEU A 380 14.24 -5.95 -28.40
CA LEU A 380 13.50 -4.80 -28.94
C LEU A 380 13.24 -3.75 -27.85
N MET A 381 13.21 -4.15 -26.58
CA MET A 381 13.03 -3.24 -25.44
C MET A 381 14.27 -2.38 -25.20
N LEU A 382 15.48 -2.87 -25.50
CA LEU A 382 16.73 -2.15 -25.20
C LEU A 382 16.82 -0.73 -25.80
N ALA A 383 16.03 -0.44 -26.84
CA ALA A 383 15.96 0.87 -27.49
C ALA A 383 14.68 1.66 -27.14
N THR A 384 14.02 1.33 -26.04
CA THR A 384 12.74 1.93 -25.61
C THR A 384 12.85 2.75 -24.32
N ASP A 385 14.05 3.14 -23.90
CA ASP A 385 14.22 4.19 -22.89
C ASP A 385 13.77 5.55 -23.42
N ARG A 386 13.53 6.51 -22.53
CA ARG A 386 12.93 7.81 -22.90
C ARG A 386 13.79 8.63 -23.87
N GLU A 387 15.10 8.58 -23.74
CA GLU A 387 16.03 9.32 -24.61
C GLU A 387 16.14 8.65 -25.99
N SER A 388 16.20 7.32 -26.04
CA SER A 388 16.19 6.58 -27.31
C SER A 388 14.89 6.78 -28.07
N ILE A 389 13.73 6.72 -27.40
CA ILE A 389 12.42 6.97 -28.01
C ILE A 389 12.33 8.40 -28.52
N SER A 390 12.78 9.40 -27.74
CA SER A 390 12.72 10.79 -28.19
C SER A 390 13.47 10.99 -29.50
N ARG A 391 14.66 10.40 -29.61
CA ARG A 391 15.46 10.43 -30.84
C ARG A 391 14.80 9.68 -32.00
N ARG A 392 14.26 8.48 -31.76
CA ARG A 392 13.62 7.64 -32.80
C ARG A 392 12.38 8.31 -33.41
N LEU A 393 11.58 8.96 -32.59
CA LEU A 393 10.29 9.52 -33.03
C LEU A 393 10.37 10.98 -33.49
N THR A 394 11.55 11.62 -33.43
CA THR A 394 11.74 13.02 -33.88
C THR A 394 11.37 13.20 -35.36
N SER A 395 11.52 12.17 -36.20
CA SER A 395 11.26 12.26 -37.63
C SER A 395 9.81 11.91 -38.04
N VAL A 396 8.92 11.65 -37.09
CA VAL A 396 7.52 11.31 -37.39
C VAL A 396 6.78 12.57 -37.84
N ALA A 397 6.26 12.56 -39.07
CA ALA A 397 5.50 13.68 -39.60
C ALA A 397 4.20 13.92 -38.81
N ASP A 398 3.81 15.19 -38.68
CA ASP A 398 2.63 15.63 -37.93
C ASP A 398 2.62 15.20 -36.44
N ALA A 399 3.80 14.88 -35.89
CA ALA A 399 4.00 14.62 -34.47
C ALA A 399 5.14 15.50 -33.91
N VAL A 400 5.02 15.81 -32.63
CA VAL A 400 6.00 16.53 -31.82
C VAL A 400 6.43 15.57 -30.71
N MET A 401 7.65 15.05 -30.81
CA MET A 401 8.29 14.30 -29.75
C MET A 401 9.27 15.25 -29.04
N PRO A 402 9.00 15.65 -27.78
CA PRO A 402 9.90 16.56 -27.07
C PRO A 402 11.28 15.93 -26.88
N ALA A 403 12.33 16.73 -27.10
CA ALA A 403 13.70 16.26 -26.91
C ALA A 403 13.89 15.86 -25.45
N THR A 404 14.46 14.68 -25.22
CA THR A 404 14.73 14.15 -23.89
C THR A 404 16.19 13.73 -23.82
N ILE A 405 16.86 14.06 -22.71
CA ILE A 405 18.23 13.63 -22.43
C ILE A 405 18.33 12.98 -21.06
N ARG A 406 19.20 11.98 -20.94
CA ARG A 406 19.57 11.36 -19.66
C ARG A 406 20.76 12.10 -19.05
N ILE A 407 20.71 12.43 -17.77
CA ILE A 407 21.78 13.17 -17.08
C ILE A 407 21.88 12.75 -15.61
N GLU A 408 23.08 12.63 -15.06
CA GLU A 408 23.26 12.44 -13.62
C GLU A 408 22.96 13.73 -12.87
N ALA A 409 22.29 13.65 -11.72
CA ALA A 409 21.93 14.84 -10.92
C ALA A 409 23.13 15.74 -10.63
N ARG A 410 24.32 15.16 -10.36
CA ARG A 410 25.57 15.91 -10.16
C ARG A 410 25.99 16.75 -11.38
N ASP A 411 25.82 16.20 -12.58
CA ASP A 411 26.22 16.86 -13.82
C ASP A 411 25.19 17.93 -14.20
N LEU A 412 23.92 17.70 -13.89
CA LEU A 412 22.87 18.71 -14.00
C LEU A 412 23.15 19.92 -13.10
N ARG A 413 23.46 19.69 -11.81
CA ARG A 413 23.84 20.77 -10.87
C ARG A 413 25.00 21.60 -11.41
N ARG A 414 26.01 20.94 -12.00
CA ARG A 414 27.14 21.62 -12.62
C ARG A 414 26.71 22.49 -13.80
N ARG A 415 25.95 21.93 -14.77
CA ARG A 415 25.48 22.68 -15.95
C ARG A 415 24.67 23.90 -15.58
N VAL A 416 23.77 23.77 -14.61
CA VAL A 416 22.94 24.90 -14.15
C VAL A 416 23.81 26.00 -13.52
N ARG A 417 24.81 25.65 -12.70
CA ARG A 417 25.74 26.61 -12.09
C ARG A 417 26.66 27.29 -13.11
N ASP A 418 27.02 26.56 -14.16
CA ASP A 418 27.85 27.07 -15.27
C ASP A 418 27.02 27.92 -16.26
N GLY A 419 25.70 28.02 -16.09
CA GLY A 419 24.81 28.80 -16.96
C GLY A 419 24.46 28.12 -18.29
N ASP A 420 24.70 26.81 -18.41
CA ASP A 420 24.54 26.00 -19.62
C ASP A 420 23.11 25.44 -19.81
N THR A 421 22.10 26.17 -19.31
CA THR A 421 20.68 25.83 -19.47
C THR A 421 19.93 27.02 -20.03
N SER A 422 19.76 27.08 -21.36
CA SER A 422 19.24 28.28 -22.04
C SER A 422 17.76 28.24 -22.39
N SER A 423 17.06 27.10 -22.20
CA SER A 423 15.65 26.95 -22.58
C SER A 423 14.80 26.45 -21.41
N PHE A 424 13.82 27.25 -21.00
CA PHE A 424 12.79 26.90 -20.02
C PHE A 424 11.40 27.17 -20.63
N PRO A 425 10.34 26.49 -20.16
CA PRO A 425 10.35 25.51 -19.07
C PRO A 425 10.80 24.10 -19.51
N LEU A 426 11.33 23.33 -18.55
CA LEU A 426 11.79 21.95 -18.74
C LEU A 426 11.07 21.01 -17.78
N ILE A 427 10.78 19.79 -18.23
CA ILE A 427 10.35 18.74 -17.34
C ILE A 427 11.59 17.99 -16.83
N VAL A 428 11.75 17.90 -15.51
CA VAL A 428 12.79 17.10 -14.85
C VAL A 428 12.14 15.90 -14.16
N ARG A 429 12.75 14.71 -14.26
CA ARG A 429 12.20 13.46 -13.73
C ARG A 429 13.30 12.51 -13.28
N HIS A 430 13.06 11.72 -12.24
CA HIS A 430 13.90 10.56 -11.94
C HIS A 430 13.77 9.45 -13.01
N ALA A 431 14.90 8.91 -13.46
CA ALA A 431 14.89 7.72 -14.32
C ALA A 431 14.24 6.52 -13.61
N GLY A 432 13.67 5.58 -14.36
CA GLY A 432 13.01 4.38 -13.86
C GLY A 432 11.73 4.59 -13.01
N LYS A 433 11.20 5.82 -12.96
CA LYS A 433 9.90 6.12 -12.34
C LYS A 433 8.83 6.22 -13.41
N HIS A 434 7.64 5.66 -13.16
CA HIS A 434 6.45 5.76 -14.04
C HIS A 434 5.35 6.64 -13.40
N GLY A 435 4.29 6.97 -14.14
CA GLY A 435 3.07 7.52 -13.54
C GLY A 435 3.10 8.98 -13.05
N GLY A 436 4.16 9.74 -13.30
CA GLY A 436 4.24 11.17 -12.92
C GLY A 436 4.87 11.41 -11.54
N ASP A 437 5.24 10.34 -10.83
CA ASP A 437 5.98 10.41 -9.56
C ASP A 437 7.39 10.97 -9.78
N MET A 438 7.85 11.80 -8.84
CA MET A 438 9.19 12.38 -8.86
C MET A 438 9.53 13.07 -10.20
N MET A 439 8.60 13.90 -10.66
CA MET A 439 8.66 14.67 -11.91
C MET A 439 8.20 16.10 -11.64
N GLU A 440 8.86 17.12 -12.18
CA GLU A 440 8.48 18.54 -12.01
C GLU A 440 8.67 19.36 -13.28
N LEU A 441 7.93 20.47 -13.39
CA LEU A 441 8.13 21.47 -14.43
C LEU A 441 8.98 22.59 -13.85
N ALA A 442 10.27 22.60 -14.20
CA ALA A 442 11.17 23.68 -13.84
C ALA A 442 10.92 24.88 -14.77
N GLY A 443 10.45 25.99 -14.20
CA GLY A 443 10.26 27.25 -14.92
C GLY A 443 11.54 28.07 -15.08
N ASP A 444 12.55 27.77 -14.26
CA ASP A 444 13.83 28.48 -14.20
C ASP A 444 14.95 27.56 -13.70
N ALA A 445 16.19 28.09 -13.75
CA ALA A 445 17.40 27.42 -13.32
C ALA A 445 17.39 27.08 -11.82
N ASP A 446 16.81 27.94 -10.98
CA ASP A 446 16.78 27.74 -9.53
C ASP A 446 15.88 26.56 -9.15
N ALA A 447 14.71 26.44 -9.79
CA ALA A 447 13.82 25.28 -9.62
C ALA A 447 14.49 23.99 -10.07
N LEU A 448 15.18 24.03 -11.22
CA LEU A 448 15.90 22.87 -11.73
C LEU A 448 17.05 22.45 -10.80
N LEU A 449 17.79 23.42 -10.23
CA LEU A 449 18.87 23.17 -9.28
C LEU A 449 18.35 22.54 -7.99
N ARG A 450 17.27 23.07 -7.41
CA ARG A 450 16.65 22.50 -6.19
C ARG A 450 16.27 21.04 -6.38
N PHE A 451 15.61 20.72 -7.48
CA PHE A 451 15.24 19.33 -7.79
C PHE A 451 16.48 18.44 -7.92
N ALA A 452 17.53 18.91 -8.59
CA ALA A 452 18.78 18.16 -8.75
C ALA A 452 19.56 17.98 -7.43
N GLU A 453 19.42 18.90 -6.46
CA GLU A 453 19.97 18.77 -5.11
C GLU A 453 19.20 17.73 -4.30
N GLU A 454 17.87 17.76 -4.34
CA GLU A 454 17.00 16.76 -3.69
C GLU A 454 17.20 15.35 -4.26
N ALA A 455 17.49 15.24 -5.56
CA ALA A 455 17.74 13.97 -6.23
C ALA A 455 19.04 13.27 -5.79
N GLY A 456 19.97 13.97 -5.10
CA GLY A 456 21.23 13.39 -4.66
C GLY A 456 22.12 12.96 -5.84
N GLU A 457 22.46 11.67 -5.94
CA GLU A 457 23.28 11.10 -7.02
C GLU A 457 22.48 10.28 -8.02
N GLN A 458 21.16 10.48 -8.08
CA GLN A 458 20.30 9.71 -8.97
C GLN A 458 20.39 10.19 -10.42
N THR A 459 20.16 9.27 -11.35
CA THR A 459 20.01 9.60 -12.76
C THR A 459 18.65 10.22 -13.05
N LEU A 460 18.64 11.28 -13.85
CA LEU A 460 17.48 12.07 -14.21
C LEU A 460 17.26 12.09 -15.73
N TYR A 461 16.03 12.45 -16.12
CA TYR A 461 15.67 12.87 -17.45
C TYR A 461 15.32 14.35 -17.47
N LEU A 462 15.83 15.06 -18.47
CA LEU A 462 15.38 16.40 -18.84
C LEU A 462 14.63 16.30 -20.16
N THR A 463 13.43 16.85 -20.21
CA THR A 463 12.57 16.85 -21.39
C THR A 463 12.07 18.25 -21.68
N ASP A 464 12.12 18.67 -22.94
CA ASP A 464 11.51 19.94 -23.36
C ASP A 464 10.02 19.96 -23.03
N PHE A 465 9.52 21.05 -22.45
CA PHE A 465 8.09 21.20 -22.23
C PHE A 465 7.40 21.71 -23.49
N VAL A 466 6.43 20.95 -23.99
CA VAL A 466 5.53 21.38 -25.05
C VAL A 466 4.18 21.68 -24.44
N ASN A 467 3.73 22.94 -24.53
CA ASN A 467 2.39 23.30 -24.06
C ASN A 467 1.34 22.74 -25.02
N TYR A 468 0.51 21.83 -24.50
CA TYR A 468 -0.58 21.18 -25.24
C TYR A 468 -1.96 21.55 -24.68
N SER A 469 -2.06 22.66 -23.94
CA SER A 469 -3.36 23.19 -23.51
C SER A 469 -4.24 23.43 -24.74
N SER A 470 -5.46 22.93 -24.68
CA SER A 470 -6.47 23.18 -25.69
C SER A 470 -7.01 24.62 -25.62
N PRO A 471 -7.76 25.10 -26.64
CA PRO A 471 -8.27 26.48 -26.66
C PRO A 471 -9.16 26.88 -25.48
N ASP A 472 -9.77 25.90 -24.79
CA ASP A 472 -10.57 26.10 -23.57
C ASP A 472 -9.73 26.20 -22.29
N GLY A 473 -8.41 26.17 -22.40
CA GLY A 473 -7.47 26.23 -21.27
C GLY A 473 -7.26 24.89 -20.54
N LEU A 474 -7.92 23.81 -20.98
CA LEU A 474 -7.79 22.48 -20.38
C LEU A 474 -6.75 21.63 -21.10
N PHE A 475 -6.23 20.63 -20.39
CA PHE A 475 -5.24 19.68 -20.90
C PHE A 475 -5.89 18.33 -21.17
N ARG A 476 -5.70 17.81 -22.38
CA ARG A 476 -6.24 16.52 -22.84
C ARG A 476 -5.11 15.52 -23.03
N LYS A 477 -5.11 14.42 -22.30
CA LYS A 477 -4.16 13.32 -22.47
C LYS A 477 -4.88 12.07 -22.95
N TYR A 478 -4.61 11.68 -24.19
CA TYR A 478 -5.14 10.47 -24.81
C TYR A 478 -4.17 9.32 -24.61
N ARG A 479 -4.71 8.13 -24.35
CA ARG A 479 -3.94 6.89 -24.32
C ARG A 479 -4.41 5.95 -25.42
N PHE A 480 -3.46 5.48 -26.23
CA PHE A 480 -3.65 4.38 -27.16
C PHE A 480 -2.85 3.15 -26.73
N ILE A 481 -3.41 1.97 -26.95
CA ILE A 481 -2.73 0.68 -26.84
C ILE A 481 -2.60 0.09 -28.24
N PHE A 482 -1.40 -0.38 -28.56
CA PHE A 482 -1.03 -1.00 -29.81
C PHE A 482 -0.93 -2.50 -29.57
N VAL A 483 -1.62 -3.29 -30.39
CA VAL A 483 -1.61 -4.76 -30.31
C VAL A 483 -1.47 -5.35 -31.71
N GLY A 484 -0.26 -5.78 -32.05
CA GLY A 484 0.14 -6.14 -33.41
C GLY A 484 -0.06 -4.96 -34.36
N ASP A 485 -0.95 -5.14 -35.34
CA ASP A 485 -1.30 -4.09 -36.31
C ASP A 485 -2.45 -3.18 -35.86
N GLN A 486 -3.08 -3.45 -34.71
CA GLN A 486 -4.23 -2.68 -34.23
C GLN A 486 -3.80 -1.51 -33.34
N ILE A 487 -4.42 -0.35 -33.56
CA ILE A 487 -4.28 0.86 -32.75
C ILE A 487 -5.62 1.10 -32.05
N LEU A 488 -5.64 0.95 -30.73
CA LEU A 488 -6.87 0.87 -29.94
C LEU A 488 -6.90 2.00 -28.90
N PRO A 489 -7.95 2.85 -28.85
CA PRO A 489 -8.06 3.88 -27.83
C PRO A 489 -8.40 3.22 -26.48
N TYR A 490 -7.82 3.73 -25.39
CA TYR A 490 -8.03 3.18 -24.04
C TYR A 490 -8.65 4.19 -23.06
N HIS A 491 -8.12 5.41 -23.00
CA HIS A 491 -8.74 6.47 -22.20
C HIS A 491 -8.36 7.88 -22.67
N LEU A 492 -9.17 8.84 -22.29
CA LEU A 492 -8.87 10.27 -22.31
C LEU A 492 -8.90 10.78 -20.87
N ALA A 493 -7.90 11.55 -20.48
CA ALA A 493 -7.90 12.29 -19.23
C ALA A 493 -7.92 13.80 -19.53
N ILE A 494 -8.84 14.53 -18.90
CA ILE A 494 -9.02 15.99 -19.03
C ILE A 494 -8.76 16.64 -17.69
N GLY A 495 -7.82 17.58 -17.63
CA GLY A 495 -7.43 18.25 -16.38
C GLY A 495 -7.16 19.74 -16.55
N ASP A 496 -7.17 20.45 -15.42
CA ASP A 496 -6.93 21.89 -15.37
C ASP A 496 -5.41 22.25 -15.38
N GLY A 497 -4.52 21.25 -15.37
CA GLY A 497 -3.07 21.42 -15.42
C GLY A 497 -2.37 20.35 -16.24
N TRP A 498 -1.08 20.55 -16.54
CA TRP A 498 -0.33 19.70 -17.49
C TRP A 498 -0.04 18.28 -16.98
N LYS A 499 0.01 18.02 -15.66
CA LYS A 499 0.20 16.65 -15.14
C LYS A 499 -1.12 15.90 -15.09
N VAL A 500 -1.63 15.48 -16.24
CA VAL A 500 -2.95 14.84 -16.31
C VAL A 500 -2.84 13.32 -16.16
N HIS A 501 -3.49 12.76 -15.14
CA HIS A 501 -3.72 11.33 -14.98
C HIS A 501 -5.20 11.07 -14.73
N HIS A 502 -5.78 10.03 -15.33
CA HIS A 502 -7.21 9.76 -15.24
C HIS A 502 -7.73 9.67 -13.78
N ALA A 503 -6.91 9.17 -12.85
CA ALA A 503 -7.26 9.08 -11.43
C ALA A 503 -7.19 10.44 -10.68
N SER A 504 -6.49 11.43 -11.24
CA SER A 504 -6.29 12.74 -10.61
C SER A 504 -7.25 13.82 -11.13
N THR A 505 -8.19 13.46 -12.01
CA THR A 505 -9.13 14.41 -12.61
C THR A 505 -10.52 14.33 -11.97
N ARG A 506 -11.29 15.40 -12.15
CA ARG A 506 -12.70 15.48 -11.75
C ARG A 506 -13.67 14.81 -12.74
N MET A 507 -13.15 14.06 -13.72
CA MET A 507 -13.99 13.53 -14.81
C MET A 507 -15.11 12.62 -14.32
N ALA A 508 -14.89 11.87 -13.23
CA ALA A 508 -15.91 10.97 -12.67
C ALA A 508 -17.22 11.70 -12.32
N SER A 509 -17.14 12.98 -11.94
CA SER A 509 -18.28 13.81 -11.55
C SER A 509 -18.70 14.84 -12.61
N VAL A 510 -18.03 14.90 -13.77
CA VAL A 510 -18.27 15.90 -14.82
C VAL A 510 -18.74 15.23 -16.11
N GLU A 511 -20.03 15.31 -16.40
CA GLU A 511 -20.68 14.56 -17.49
C GLU A 511 -20.10 14.87 -18.87
N TRP A 512 -19.89 16.13 -19.22
CA TRP A 512 -19.40 16.49 -20.55
C TRP A 512 -18.00 15.93 -20.84
N MET A 513 -17.14 15.85 -19.82
CA MET A 513 -15.80 15.26 -19.95
C MET A 513 -15.88 13.76 -20.23
N ARG A 514 -16.82 13.06 -19.58
CA ARG A 514 -17.07 11.63 -19.83
C ARG A 514 -17.61 11.39 -21.23
N ARG A 515 -18.53 12.24 -21.70
CA ARG A 515 -19.04 12.19 -23.08
C ARG A 515 -17.92 12.43 -24.11
N GLU A 516 -16.96 13.30 -23.81
CA GLU A 516 -15.81 13.54 -24.67
C GLU A 516 -14.86 12.32 -24.73
N GLU A 517 -14.58 11.69 -23.59
CA GLU A 517 -13.83 10.42 -23.56
C GLU A 517 -14.55 9.33 -24.35
N GLU A 518 -15.87 9.17 -24.15
CA GLU A 518 -16.68 8.19 -24.89
C GLU A 518 -16.65 8.45 -26.40
N ALA A 519 -16.74 9.71 -26.85
CA ALA A 519 -16.61 10.06 -28.26
C ALA A 519 -15.23 9.69 -28.83
N PHE A 520 -14.16 9.94 -28.07
CA PHE A 520 -12.80 9.52 -28.43
C PHE A 520 -12.66 8.01 -28.56
N LEU A 521 -13.20 7.25 -27.61
CA LEU A 521 -13.10 5.78 -27.59
C LEU A 521 -13.85 5.16 -28.78
N ASN A 522 -14.97 5.75 -29.19
CA ASN A 522 -15.77 5.28 -30.31
C ASN A 522 -15.17 5.64 -31.67
N GLU A 523 -14.72 6.89 -31.86
CA GLU A 523 -14.26 7.41 -33.14
C GLU A 523 -12.94 8.22 -33.02
N PRO A 524 -11.80 7.59 -32.68
CA PRO A 524 -10.55 8.32 -32.47
C PRO A 524 -10.08 9.06 -33.74
N ALA A 525 -10.39 8.53 -34.93
CA ALA A 525 -10.07 9.18 -36.20
C ALA A 525 -10.81 10.51 -36.42
N ARG A 526 -11.96 10.72 -35.78
CA ARG A 526 -12.69 12.00 -35.83
C ARG A 526 -11.97 13.09 -35.02
N ILE A 527 -11.23 12.70 -33.98
CA ILE A 527 -10.47 13.60 -33.12
C ILE A 527 -9.09 13.89 -33.72
N PHE A 528 -8.38 12.84 -34.13
CA PHE A 528 -6.99 12.94 -34.60
C PHE A 528 -6.85 13.24 -36.10
N GLY A 529 -7.94 13.08 -36.88
CA GLY A 529 -7.93 13.24 -38.33
C GLY A 529 -6.99 12.26 -39.06
N ALA A 530 -6.91 12.40 -40.38
CA ALA A 530 -6.06 11.52 -41.19
C ALA A 530 -4.57 11.63 -40.83
N LYS A 531 -4.10 12.84 -40.51
CA LYS A 531 -2.71 13.12 -40.14
C LYS A 531 -2.32 12.47 -38.82
N GLY A 532 -3.11 12.66 -37.77
CA GLY A 532 -2.83 12.05 -36.47
C GLY A 532 -2.91 10.52 -36.53
N MET A 533 -3.88 9.96 -37.27
CA MET A 533 -3.94 8.51 -37.47
C MET A 533 -2.74 7.96 -38.26
N ALA A 534 -2.24 8.69 -39.25
CA ALA A 534 -1.02 8.33 -39.97
C ALA A 534 0.23 8.42 -39.07
N ALA A 535 0.32 9.42 -38.18
CA ALA A 535 1.37 9.53 -37.19
C ALA A 535 1.36 8.34 -36.22
N LEU A 536 0.19 7.91 -35.72
CA LEU A 536 0.06 6.71 -34.88
C LEU A 536 0.58 5.45 -35.57
N ASP A 537 0.25 5.25 -36.85
CA ASP A 537 0.74 4.09 -37.61
C ASP A 537 2.25 4.18 -37.90
N ALA A 538 2.78 5.38 -38.15
CA ALA A 538 4.22 5.59 -38.27
C ALA A 538 4.97 5.25 -36.97
N ILE A 539 4.45 5.69 -35.82
CA ILE A 539 4.99 5.35 -34.49
C ILE A 539 4.95 3.83 -34.29
N ARG A 540 3.83 3.16 -34.59
CA ARG A 540 3.71 1.70 -34.50
C ARG A 540 4.82 0.97 -35.27
N ARG A 541 5.06 1.36 -36.53
CA ARG A 541 6.09 0.77 -37.38
C ARG A 541 7.50 1.06 -36.87
N GLN A 542 7.77 2.29 -36.41
CA GLN A 542 9.08 2.69 -35.92
C GLN A 542 9.44 2.04 -34.59
N ILE A 543 8.47 1.89 -33.69
CA ILE A 543 8.66 1.24 -32.37
C ILE A 543 8.85 -0.26 -32.54
N GLY A 544 8.03 -0.90 -33.37
CA GLY A 544 8.21 -2.30 -33.77
C GLY A 544 7.91 -3.33 -32.69
N LEU A 545 7.18 -2.94 -31.64
CA LEU A 545 6.72 -3.82 -30.57
C LEU A 545 5.35 -4.41 -30.89
N ASP A 546 5.12 -5.63 -30.42
CA ASP A 546 3.84 -6.33 -30.57
C ASP A 546 2.77 -5.77 -29.64
N TYR A 547 3.15 -5.37 -28.42
CA TYR A 547 2.26 -4.76 -27.44
C TYR A 547 2.95 -3.57 -26.78
N PHE A 548 2.39 -2.37 -26.94
CA PHE A 548 2.87 -1.18 -26.23
C PHE A 548 1.74 -0.16 -26.17
N GLY A 549 1.96 0.96 -25.50
CA GLY A 549 1.02 2.08 -25.58
C GLY A 549 1.73 3.42 -25.57
N ILE A 550 0.95 4.46 -25.85
CA ILE A 550 1.41 5.84 -25.85
C ILE A 550 0.47 6.73 -25.06
N ASP A 551 1.03 7.74 -24.40
CA ASP A 551 0.30 8.91 -23.93
C ASP A 551 0.62 10.08 -24.86
N CYS A 552 -0.42 10.72 -25.40
CA CYS A 552 -0.27 11.84 -26.32
C CYS A 552 -1.36 12.90 -26.17
N SER A 553 -1.21 14.01 -26.89
CA SER A 553 -2.20 15.06 -27.05
C SER A 553 -2.16 15.64 -28.46
N LEU A 554 -2.97 16.68 -28.70
CA LEU A 554 -2.94 17.52 -29.88
C LEU A 554 -2.54 18.93 -29.46
N ASP A 555 -1.57 19.52 -30.14
CA ASP A 555 -1.24 20.95 -29.96
C ASP A 555 -2.25 21.86 -30.68
N SER A 556 -2.06 23.17 -30.59
CA SER A 556 -2.93 24.17 -31.23
C SER A 556 -2.96 24.10 -32.77
N GLU A 557 -1.96 23.45 -33.38
CA GLU A 557 -1.88 23.22 -34.83
C GLU A 557 -2.46 21.85 -35.23
N GLY A 558 -2.94 21.07 -34.26
CA GLY A 558 -3.47 19.72 -34.49
C GLY A 558 -2.39 18.65 -34.70
N ARG A 559 -1.13 18.93 -34.36
CA ARG A 559 -0.04 17.94 -34.39
C ARG A 559 -0.06 17.10 -33.13
N MET A 560 0.36 15.85 -33.23
CA MET A 560 0.37 14.93 -32.09
C MET A 560 1.55 15.21 -31.17
N VAL A 561 1.31 15.67 -29.95
CA VAL A 561 2.36 15.80 -28.93
C VAL A 561 2.49 14.49 -28.18
N ILE A 562 3.66 13.86 -28.20
CA ILE A 562 3.90 12.55 -27.56
C ILE A 562 4.57 12.76 -26.20
N PHE A 563 4.00 12.20 -25.14
CA PHE A 563 4.54 12.32 -23.77
C PHE A 563 5.28 11.07 -23.32
N GLU A 564 4.76 9.91 -23.70
CA GLU A 564 5.30 8.62 -23.29
C GLU A 564 4.96 7.58 -24.35
N VAL A 565 5.91 6.69 -24.60
CA VAL A 565 5.73 5.45 -25.36
C VAL A 565 6.37 4.36 -24.52
N ASN A 566 5.62 3.33 -24.17
CA ASN A 566 6.08 2.35 -23.19
C ASN A 566 5.44 0.97 -23.41
N ALA A 567 6.21 -0.10 -23.20
CA ALA A 567 5.73 -1.48 -23.20
C ALA A 567 4.91 -1.82 -21.94
N SER A 568 5.03 -1.04 -20.86
CA SER A 568 4.41 -1.30 -19.56
C SER A 568 3.02 -0.67 -19.38
N MET A 569 2.32 -0.34 -20.47
CA MET A 569 1.03 0.35 -20.41
C MET A 569 -0.07 -0.57 -19.90
N LEU A 570 -0.66 -0.17 -18.78
CA LEU A 570 -1.68 -0.92 -18.07
C LEU A 570 -3.08 -0.72 -18.69
N ILE A 571 -3.91 -1.76 -18.56
CA ILE A 571 -5.36 -1.70 -18.75
C ILE A 571 -6.09 -2.14 -17.47
N HIS A 572 -7.31 -1.66 -17.28
CA HIS A 572 -8.16 -2.02 -16.14
C HIS A 572 -9.51 -2.54 -16.59
N LEU A 573 -9.91 -3.72 -16.12
CA LEU A 573 -11.24 -4.28 -16.37
C LEU A 573 -12.32 -3.60 -15.51
N HIS A 574 -11.97 -3.10 -14.34
CA HIS A 574 -12.90 -2.41 -13.44
C HIS A 574 -12.89 -0.89 -13.69
N ASN A 575 -13.99 -0.35 -14.19
CA ASN A 575 -14.13 1.05 -14.59
C ASN A 575 -15.34 1.72 -13.93
N ALA A 576 -15.47 1.61 -12.60
CA ALA A 576 -16.59 2.22 -11.87
C ALA A 576 -16.66 3.74 -12.12
N GLY A 577 -17.85 4.23 -12.53
CA GLY A 577 -18.09 5.61 -12.93
C GLY A 577 -17.75 5.94 -14.40
N PHE A 578 -17.16 4.97 -15.11
CA PHE A 578 -16.71 5.06 -16.51
C PHE A 578 -17.09 3.79 -17.30
N GLU A 579 -18.30 3.29 -17.09
CA GLU A 579 -18.76 1.98 -17.58
C GLU A 579 -18.67 1.84 -19.11
N TYR A 580 -18.81 2.95 -19.85
CA TYR A 580 -18.66 3.02 -21.31
C TYR A 580 -17.27 2.60 -21.80
N LYS A 581 -16.24 2.57 -20.95
CA LYS A 581 -14.89 2.10 -21.30
C LYS A 581 -14.81 0.58 -21.46
N THR A 582 -15.67 -0.14 -20.75
CA THR A 582 -15.63 -1.61 -20.61
C THR A 582 -15.54 -2.33 -21.97
N PRO A 583 -16.36 -2.00 -22.99
CA PRO A 583 -16.25 -2.63 -24.31
C PRO A 583 -14.90 -2.39 -25.01
N HIS A 584 -14.30 -1.20 -24.83
CA HIS A 584 -13.01 -0.84 -25.44
C HIS A 584 -11.85 -1.56 -24.76
N VAL A 585 -11.90 -1.72 -23.43
CA VAL A 585 -10.93 -2.54 -22.69
C VAL A 585 -11.01 -4.01 -23.12
N HIS A 586 -12.23 -4.56 -23.25
CA HIS A 586 -12.41 -5.91 -23.76
C HIS A 586 -11.89 -6.08 -25.19
N ARG A 587 -12.01 -5.07 -26.05
CA ARG A 587 -11.44 -5.09 -27.40
C ARG A 587 -9.91 -5.16 -27.38
N ILE A 588 -9.25 -4.42 -26.48
CA ILE A 588 -7.78 -4.50 -26.30
C ILE A 588 -7.38 -5.90 -25.85
N LYS A 589 -8.09 -6.45 -24.85
CA LYS A 589 -7.86 -7.82 -24.38
C LYS A 589 -8.04 -8.83 -25.50
N GLN A 590 -9.14 -8.77 -26.25
CA GLN A 590 -9.43 -9.68 -27.35
C GLN A 590 -8.35 -9.58 -28.45
N ALA A 591 -7.89 -8.37 -28.77
CA ALA A 591 -6.78 -8.18 -29.71
C ALA A 591 -5.49 -8.85 -29.22
N PHE A 592 -5.20 -8.79 -27.92
CA PHE A 592 -4.03 -9.42 -27.32
C PHE A 592 -4.14 -10.94 -27.36
N GLU A 593 -5.31 -11.51 -27.03
CA GLU A 593 -5.53 -12.96 -27.15
C GLU A 593 -5.37 -13.45 -28.60
N LEU A 594 -5.92 -12.72 -29.57
CA LEU A 594 -5.82 -13.08 -30.99
C LEU A 594 -4.39 -12.97 -31.52
N LEU A 595 -3.61 -12.00 -31.03
CA LEU A 595 -2.18 -11.90 -31.33
C LEU A 595 -1.43 -13.14 -30.84
N LEU A 596 -1.64 -13.54 -29.59
CA LEU A 596 -1.00 -14.73 -29.01
C LEU A 596 -1.44 -16.02 -29.72
N GLU A 597 -2.73 -16.18 -29.99
CA GLU A 597 -3.28 -17.33 -30.71
C GLU A 597 -2.67 -17.45 -32.11
N ARG A 598 -2.50 -16.32 -32.82
CA ARG A 598 -1.85 -16.30 -34.14
C ARG A 598 -0.41 -16.78 -34.05
N ARG A 599 0.39 -16.23 -33.14
CA ARG A 599 1.81 -16.61 -32.95
C ARG A 599 1.94 -18.10 -32.62
N ALA A 600 1.09 -18.61 -31.73
CA ALA A 600 1.06 -20.03 -31.36
C ALA A 600 0.72 -20.94 -32.56
N ASN A 601 -0.28 -20.57 -33.37
CA ASN A 601 -0.72 -21.35 -34.52
C ASN A 601 0.30 -21.35 -35.67
N GLU A 602 0.94 -20.21 -35.94
CA GLU A 602 2.04 -20.10 -36.92
C GLU A 602 3.18 -21.06 -36.58
N TYR A 603 3.55 -21.10 -35.29
CA TYR A 603 4.60 -21.99 -34.81
C TYR A 603 4.25 -23.48 -34.91
N ARG A 604 3.04 -23.87 -34.47
CA ARG A 604 2.55 -25.25 -34.60
C ARG A 604 2.49 -25.72 -36.05
N SER A 605 2.10 -24.82 -36.96
CA SER A 605 2.07 -25.09 -38.41
C SER A 605 3.47 -25.25 -38.99
N TRP A 606 4.43 -24.44 -38.53
CA TRP A 606 5.84 -24.55 -38.93
C TRP A 606 6.48 -25.86 -38.44
N ILE A 607 6.23 -26.29 -37.20
CA ILE A 607 6.72 -27.59 -36.70
C ILE A 607 6.11 -28.74 -37.49
N SER A 608 4.79 -28.74 -37.73
CA SER A 608 4.14 -29.86 -38.40
C SER A 608 4.65 -30.05 -39.83
N THR A 609 4.88 -28.96 -40.55
CA THR A 609 5.44 -28.99 -41.92
C THR A 609 6.90 -29.44 -41.93
N THR A 610 7.77 -28.87 -41.10
CA THR A 610 9.21 -29.22 -41.03
C THR A 610 9.46 -30.62 -40.44
N GLY A 611 8.66 -31.03 -39.45
CA GLY A 611 8.66 -32.39 -38.90
C GLY A 611 8.25 -33.44 -39.93
N ALA A 612 7.22 -33.15 -40.74
CA ALA A 612 6.83 -34.00 -41.86
C ALA A 612 7.88 -34.03 -42.98
N THR A 613 8.68 -32.97 -43.15
CA THR A 613 9.78 -32.97 -44.12
C THR A 613 10.96 -33.81 -43.63
N ARG A 614 11.32 -33.72 -42.35
CA ARG A 614 12.37 -34.56 -41.73
C ARG A 614 12.00 -36.04 -41.69
N ALA A 615 10.74 -36.37 -41.47
CA ALA A 615 10.25 -37.76 -41.49
C ALA A 615 10.14 -38.36 -42.91
N ARG A 616 10.18 -37.53 -43.96
CA ARG A 616 10.23 -37.97 -45.38
C ARG A 616 11.65 -38.06 -45.92
N SER A 617 12.64 -37.53 -45.20
CA SER A 617 14.07 -37.54 -45.58
C SER A 617 14.93 -38.47 -44.73
N ALA A 618 14.32 -39.22 -43.80
CA ALA A 618 14.90 -40.32 -43.05
C ALA A 618 14.23 -41.61 -43.52
#